data_AF-A0A9X4XI75-F1
#
_entry.id   AF-A0A9X4XI75-F1
#
_cell.length_a   1.000
_cell.length_b   1.000
_cell.length_c   1.000
_cell.angle_alpha   90.00
_cell.angle_beta   90.00
_cell.angle_gamma   90.00
#
_symmetry.space_group_name_H-M   'P 1'
#
loop_
_entity.id
_entity.type
_entity.pdbx_description
1 polymer ?
#
loop_
_entity_poly.entity_id
_entity_poly.type
_entity_poly.pdbx_seq_one_letter_code
_entity_poly.pdbx_strand_id
1 'polypeptide(L)'
;MALSGSRPDVLLVPLIDVNWLVYAPFDPGRDFRVDPPKVEQSVGETRSICRLLAGLTGGKYILSPHSGTYCRTGYYDGAMLDVYREAVADGAELSIHLHEEIKGAGTRYMERDHVAAVYLDCKRRLENAGIRPVAYRGGHYAYTPFMNELLPQTGVFIDCSCSPGADHPEREAIWVHAETTGYYLPMDPRRPAAGQARSPVFEIPIGCDGEGFAYRNLLHVEQSELDNLQRVWGVIRERARRTGEQQIVHCLFHTGSVGRPEWLERFKRFLAWVPDNGGTFVTTVEAKAAYDASSKERAA
;
A
#
# COMPACT_ATOMS: atom_id res chain seq x y z
N MET A 1 6.47 17.41 34.05
CA MET A 1 5.06 17.01 33.82
C MET A 1 5.06 16.00 32.69
N ALA A 2 4.83 14.72 32.99
CA ALA A 2 4.66 13.71 31.96
C ALA A 2 3.28 13.94 31.32
N LEU A 3 3.25 14.32 30.04
CA LEU A 3 2.04 14.14 29.25
C LEU A 3 1.77 12.64 29.26
N SER A 4 0.70 12.21 29.92
CA SER A 4 0.14 10.88 29.69
C SER A 4 -0.29 10.86 28.22
N GLY A 5 0.62 10.44 27.33
CA GLY A 5 0.38 10.46 25.90
C GLY A 5 -0.79 9.56 25.59
N SER A 6 -1.96 10.15 25.32
CA SER A 6 -3.10 9.40 24.80
C SER A 6 -2.65 8.65 23.55
N ARG A 7 -2.96 7.36 23.48
CA ARG A 7 -2.72 6.52 22.29
C ARG A 7 -3.25 7.25 21.05
N PRO A 8 -2.51 7.29 19.92
CA PRO A 8 -2.98 8.00 18.73
C PRO A 8 -4.24 7.35 18.17
N ASP A 9 -5.15 8.17 17.62
CA ASP A 9 -6.40 7.71 17.02
C ASP A 9 -6.12 6.82 15.79
N VAL A 10 -5.11 7.20 15.00
CA VAL A 10 -4.79 6.57 13.71
C VAL A 10 -3.30 6.26 13.59
N LEU A 11 -2.98 5.03 13.19
CA LEU A 11 -1.68 4.64 12.67
C LEU A 11 -1.72 4.69 11.14
N LEU A 12 -0.87 5.54 10.56
CA LEU A 12 -0.80 5.73 9.11
C LEU A 12 0.50 5.13 8.56
N VAL A 13 0.37 4.26 7.56
CA VAL A 13 1.47 3.84 6.70
C VAL A 13 1.47 4.68 5.42
N PRO A 14 2.46 5.55 5.19
CA PRO A 14 2.64 6.17 3.89
C PRO A 14 3.11 5.11 2.88
N LEU A 15 2.29 4.81 1.89
CA LEU A 15 2.58 3.80 0.87
C LEU A 15 2.81 4.48 -0.48
N ILE A 16 3.95 4.14 -1.09
CA ILE A 16 4.38 4.70 -2.36
C ILE A 16 4.44 3.61 -3.43
N ASP A 17 3.57 3.71 -4.43
CA ASP A 17 3.69 2.87 -5.61
C ASP A 17 4.78 3.44 -6.51
N VAL A 18 5.86 2.67 -6.67
CA VAL A 18 7.00 3.05 -7.50
C VAL A 18 6.65 2.69 -8.94
N ASN A 19 6.17 3.69 -9.67
CA ASN A 19 5.69 3.57 -11.03
C ASN A 19 6.31 4.63 -11.95
N TRP A 20 5.94 4.53 -13.22
CA TRP A 20 6.22 5.55 -14.22
C TRP A 20 4.90 6.20 -14.64
N LEU A 21 4.93 7.53 -14.82
CA LEU A 21 3.83 8.50 -14.97
C LEU A 21 2.72 8.13 -15.98
N VAL A 22 2.90 7.09 -16.80
CA VAL A 22 2.01 6.73 -17.92
C VAL A 22 1.46 5.29 -17.84
N TYR A 23 1.69 4.56 -16.73
CA TYR A 23 1.31 3.15 -16.64
C TYR A 23 0.04 2.93 -15.81
N ALA A 24 -1.10 2.64 -16.45
CA ALA A 24 -2.31 2.14 -15.80
C ALA A 24 -3.19 1.34 -16.77
N PRO A 25 -2.72 0.20 -17.32
CA PRO A 25 -3.28 -0.52 -18.48
C PRO A 25 -4.79 -0.87 -18.49
N PHE A 26 -5.56 -0.55 -17.46
CA PHE A 26 -7.01 -0.78 -17.35
C PHE A 26 -7.92 0.44 -17.44
N ASP A 27 -7.43 1.65 -17.70
CA ASP A 27 -8.32 2.77 -18.01
C ASP A 27 -8.39 2.97 -19.54
N PRO A 28 -9.32 2.34 -20.27
CA PRO A 28 -9.42 2.45 -21.73
C PRO A 28 -9.63 3.90 -22.23
N GLY A 29 -9.90 4.86 -21.35
CA GLY A 29 -9.94 6.29 -21.66
C GLY A 29 -8.59 7.01 -21.59
N ARG A 30 -7.50 6.35 -21.18
CA ARG A 30 -6.15 6.94 -21.12
C ARG A 30 -5.26 6.36 -22.23
N ASP A 31 -4.67 7.25 -23.03
CA ASP A 31 -3.68 6.89 -24.07
C ASP A 31 -2.39 6.36 -23.45
N PHE A 32 -2.32 5.05 -23.19
CA PHE A 32 -1.16 4.41 -22.58
C PHE A 32 0.01 4.20 -23.54
N ARG A 33 1.20 4.56 -23.06
CA ARG A 33 2.47 4.20 -23.67
C ARG A 33 2.98 2.87 -23.10
N VAL A 34 3.42 2.00 -24.01
CA VAL A 34 4.06 0.70 -23.69
C VAL A 34 5.58 0.85 -23.67
N ASP A 35 6.08 2.08 -23.84
CA ASP A 35 7.52 2.32 -23.83
C ASP A 35 8.08 1.85 -22.48
N PRO A 36 9.26 1.23 -22.46
CA PRO A 36 9.90 0.86 -21.21
C PRO A 36 10.06 2.08 -20.29
N PRO A 37 10.02 1.90 -18.96
CA PRO A 37 10.17 3.02 -18.04
C PRO A 37 11.50 3.73 -18.31
N LYS A 38 11.50 5.06 -18.21
CA LYS A 38 12.74 5.84 -18.17
C LYS A 38 13.39 5.62 -16.80
N VAL A 39 14.11 4.52 -16.64
CA VAL A 39 14.67 4.07 -15.34
C VAL A 39 15.47 5.18 -14.66
N GLU A 40 16.30 5.93 -15.39
CA GLU A 40 17.07 7.05 -14.84
C GLU A 40 16.18 8.15 -14.22
N GLN A 41 15.06 8.47 -14.88
CA GLN A 41 14.08 9.42 -14.34
C GLN A 41 13.42 8.85 -13.08
N SER A 42 12.97 7.58 -13.14
CA SER A 42 12.35 6.91 -11.99
C SER A 42 13.30 6.81 -10.80
N VAL A 43 14.60 6.59 -11.01
CA VAL A 43 15.63 6.62 -9.96
C VAL A 43 15.67 7.98 -9.28
N GLY A 44 15.70 9.07 -10.07
CA GLY A 44 15.71 10.43 -9.54
C GLY A 44 14.44 10.78 -8.75
N GLU A 45 13.28 10.45 -9.29
CA GLU A 45 11.97 10.69 -8.66
C GLU A 45 11.81 9.87 -7.37
N THR A 46 12.16 8.58 -7.41
CA THR A 46 12.07 7.68 -6.26
C THR A 46 13.03 8.15 -5.16
N ARG A 47 14.28 8.49 -5.48
CA ARG A 47 15.24 9.00 -4.50
C ARG A 47 14.78 10.34 -3.90
N SER A 48 14.18 11.22 -4.70
CA SER A 48 13.61 12.49 -4.23
C SER A 48 12.49 12.28 -3.22
N ILE A 49 11.53 11.40 -3.53
CA ILE A 49 10.42 11.12 -2.60
C ILE A 49 10.90 10.40 -1.33
N CYS A 50 11.88 9.49 -1.43
CA CYS A 50 12.44 8.81 -0.27
C CYS A 50 13.05 9.79 0.73
N ARG A 51 13.84 10.77 0.26
CA ARG A 51 14.41 11.82 1.13
C ARG A 51 13.34 12.68 1.79
N LEU A 52 12.30 13.02 1.04
CA LEU A 52 11.18 13.79 1.57
C LEU A 52 10.47 13.02 2.69
N LEU A 53 10.15 11.75 2.45
CA LEU A 53 9.46 10.90 3.40
C LEU A 53 10.31 10.61 4.63
N ALA A 54 11.62 10.34 4.45
CA ALA A 54 12.54 10.17 5.57
C ALA A 54 12.47 11.37 6.54
N GLY A 55 12.45 12.60 6.01
CA GLY A 55 12.31 13.82 6.81
C GLY A 55 10.93 14.02 7.46
N LEU A 56 9.85 13.66 6.76
CA LEU A 56 8.48 13.88 7.27
C LEU A 56 7.98 12.78 8.21
N THR A 57 8.45 11.55 8.02
CA THR A 57 7.90 10.36 8.67
C THR A 57 8.92 9.62 9.52
N GLY A 58 10.17 10.11 9.56
CA GLY A 58 11.27 9.47 10.28
C GLY A 58 11.65 8.12 9.67
N GLY A 59 11.58 7.99 8.34
CA GLY A 59 11.85 6.75 7.62
C GLY A 59 10.66 5.80 7.51
N LYS A 60 9.55 6.10 8.18
CA LYS A 60 8.37 5.22 8.25
C LYS A 60 7.48 5.37 7.03
N TYR A 61 7.77 4.58 6.00
CA TYR A 61 6.99 4.46 4.78
C TYR A 61 7.31 3.13 4.10
N ILE A 62 6.48 2.72 3.15
CA ILE A 62 6.72 1.52 2.36
C ILE A 62 6.76 1.86 0.87
N LEU A 63 7.79 1.36 0.19
CA LEU A 63 7.89 1.40 -1.27
C LEU A 63 7.31 0.11 -1.86
N SER A 64 6.58 0.27 -2.96
CA SER A 64 5.90 -0.82 -3.68
C SER A 64 6.37 -0.83 -5.14
N PRO A 65 7.50 -1.48 -5.45
CA PRO A 65 8.05 -1.57 -6.81
C PRO A 65 7.15 -2.32 -7.77
N HIS A 66 6.60 -1.59 -8.74
CA HIS A 66 5.65 -2.12 -9.71
C HIS A 66 6.26 -3.25 -10.54
N SER A 67 5.63 -4.44 -10.56
CA SER A 67 6.15 -5.62 -11.28
C SER A 67 5.57 -5.83 -12.69
N GLY A 68 4.85 -4.83 -13.22
CA GLY A 68 4.24 -4.86 -14.55
C GLY A 68 5.14 -5.47 -15.62
N THR A 69 4.55 -6.25 -16.53
CA THR A 69 5.23 -6.99 -17.61
C THR A 69 6.31 -6.16 -18.33
N TYR A 70 6.07 -4.86 -18.55
CA TYR A 70 6.94 -3.97 -19.32
C TYR A 70 7.97 -3.20 -18.48
N CYS A 71 7.86 -3.21 -17.15
CA CYS A 71 8.73 -2.43 -16.26
C CYS A 71 9.46 -3.27 -15.20
N ARG A 72 9.07 -4.55 -15.00
CA ARG A 72 9.61 -5.44 -13.96
C ARG A 72 11.14 -5.47 -13.93
N THR A 73 11.80 -5.64 -15.08
CA THR A 73 13.27 -5.64 -15.12
C THR A 73 13.86 -4.30 -14.67
N GLY A 74 13.27 -3.18 -15.10
CA GLY A 74 13.76 -1.85 -14.75
C GLY A 74 13.64 -1.51 -13.26
N TYR A 75 12.62 -2.04 -12.58
CA TYR A 75 12.40 -1.81 -11.15
C TYR A 75 13.02 -2.85 -10.24
N TYR A 76 13.40 -4.03 -10.74
CA TYR A 76 14.00 -5.09 -9.93
C TYR A 76 15.46 -5.39 -10.33
N ASP A 77 16.16 -4.39 -10.87
CA ASP A 77 17.56 -4.50 -11.27
C ASP A 77 18.29 -3.14 -11.17
N GLY A 78 19.61 -3.18 -11.26
CA GLY A 78 20.49 -2.00 -11.39
C GLY A 78 20.25 -0.90 -10.35
N ALA A 79 20.29 0.35 -10.81
CA ALA A 79 20.26 1.54 -9.94
C ALA A 79 18.97 1.69 -9.12
N MET A 80 17.86 1.05 -9.50
CA MET A 80 16.65 1.06 -8.68
C MET A 80 16.85 0.28 -7.38
N LEU A 81 17.56 -0.85 -7.42
CA LEU A 81 17.89 -1.61 -6.22
C LEU A 81 18.78 -0.80 -5.26
N ASP A 82 19.66 0.04 -5.79
CA ASP A 82 20.48 0.95 -4.96
C ASP A 82 19.60 1.94 -4.18
N VAL A 83 18.62 2.55 -4.85
CA VAL A 83 17.65 3.47 -4.21
C VAL A 83 16.86 2.75 -3.11
N TYR A 84 16.47 1.50 -3.34
CA TYR A 84 15.74 0.72 -2.34
C TYR A 84 16.60 0.37 -1.13
N ARG A 85 17.87 0.03 -1.33
CA ARG A 85 18.82 -0.19 -0.23
C ARG A 85 19.04 1.08 0.59
N GLU A 86 19.18 2.23 -0.08
CA GLU A 86 19.25 3.55 0.58
C GLU A 86 18.00 3.78 1.46
N ALA A 87 16.80 3.59 0.89
CA ALA A 87 15.55 3.78 1.61
C ALA A 87 15.39 2.85 2.83
N VAL A 88 15.74 1.57 2.68
CA VAL A 88 15.70 0.58 3.79
C VAL A 88 16.70 0.92 4.88
N ALA A 89 17.90 1.39 4.52
CA ALA A 89 18.88 1.85 5.50
C ALA A 89 18.37 3.06 6.32
N ASP A 90 17.51 3.89 5.72
CA ASP A 90 16.84 5.02 6.38
C ASP A 90 15.56 4.61 7.15
N GLY A 91 15.23 3.31 7.23
CA GLY A 91 14.11 2.78 8.01
C GLY A 91 12.83 2.49 7.22
N ALA A 92 12.85 2.67 5.89
CA ALA A 92 11.71 2.32 5.04
C ALA A 92 11.54 0.81 4.89
N GLU A 93 10.35 0.41 4.46
CA GLU A 93 10.03 -0.96 4.10
C GLU A 93 9.86 -1.11 2.58
N LEU A 94 9.98 -2.34 2.10
CA LEU A 94 9.62 -2.70 0.73
C LEU A 94 8.51 -3.76 0.72
N SER A 95 7.57 -3.61 -0.20
CA SER A 95 6.61 -4.63 -0.58
C SER A 95 6.99 -5.27 -1.93
N ILE A 96 6.36 -6.39 -2.25
CA ILE A 96 6.29 -6.89 -3.63
C ILE A 96 4.97 -6.41 -4.22
N HIS A 97 5.05 -5.55 -5.24
CA HIS A 97 3.88 -4.93 -5.84
C HIS A 97 3.53 -5.54 -7.19
N LEU A 98 2.63 -6.53 -7.19
CA LEU A 98 2.35 -7.32 -8.38
C LEU A 98 1.38 -6.65 -9.33
N HIS A 99 1.83 -6.45 -10.57
CA HIS A 99 1.03 -5.91 -11.65
C HIS A 99 1.03 -6.87 -12.83
N GLU A 100 -0.11 -7.52 -13.05
CA GLU A 100 -0.26 -8.58 -14.08
C GLU A 100 -1.29 -8.21 -15.15
N GLU A 101 -1.27 -6.94 -15.52
CA GLU A 101 -2.03 -6.39 -16.62
C GLU A 101 -1.26 -6.46 -17.93
N ILE A 102 -1.95 -6.86 -18.99
CA ILE A 102 -1.38 -6.92 -20.33
C ILE A 102 -2.23 -6.08 -21.27
N LYS A 103 -1.59 -5.09 -21.92
CA LYS A 103 -2.26 -4.18 -22.85
C LYS A 103 -2.91 -4.98 -23.98
N GLY A 104 -4.22 -4.83 -24.14
CA GLY A 104 -5.01 -5.50 -25.17
C GLY A 104 -5.28 -6.99 -24.92
N ALA A 105 -4.82 -7.56 -23.78
CA ALA A 105 -4.99 -8.98 -23.47
C ALA A 105 -5.57 -9.28 -22.07
N GLY A 106 -5.87 -8.25 -21.26
CA GLY A 106 -6.56 -8.42 -19.97
C GLY A 106 -5.62 -8.58 -18.77
N THR A 107 -6.06 -9.35 -17.77
CA THR A 107 -5.34 -9.63 -16.51
C THR A 107 -4.88 -11.07 -16.44
N ARG A 108 -3.80 -11.32 -15.69
CA ARG A 108 -3.33 -12.68 -15.34
C ARG A 108 -3.36 -12.97 -13.84
N TYR A 109 -4.08 -12.16 -13.06
CA TYR A 109 -4.14 -12.28 -11.60
C TYR A 109 -4.68 -13.64 -11.12
N MET A 110 -5.56 -14.30 -11.88
CA MET A 110 -6.11 -15.62 -11.54
C MET A 110 -5.21 -16.80 -11.88
N GLU A 111 -4.13 -16.58 -12.63
CA GLU A 111 -3.22 -17.63 -13.04
C GLU A 111 -2.24 -17.95 -11.91
N ARG A 112 -2.64 -18.81 -10.97
CA ARG A 112 -1.87 -19.15 -9.75
C ARG A 112 -0.39 -19.42 -10.03
N ASP A 113 -0.08 -20.29 -11.00
CA ASP A 113 1.30 -20.68 -11.30
C ASP A 113 2.12 -19.50 -11.85
N HIS A 114 1.50 -18.67 -12.69
CA HIS A 114 2.13 -17.46 -13.23
C HIS A 114 2.37 -16.42 -12.13
N VAL A 115 1.35 -16.10 -11.34
CA VAL A 115 1.46 -15.15 -10.23
C VAL A 115 2.50 -15.61 -9.21
N ALA A 116 2.50 -16.90 -8.84
CA ALA A 116 3.50 -17.45 -7.94
C ALA A 116 4.91 -17.35 -8.53
N ALA A 117 5.10 -17.66 -9.81
CA ALA A 117 6.40 -17.55 -10.47
C ALA A 117 6.91 -16.09 -10.49
N VAL A 118 6.04 -15.13 -10.83
CA VAL A 118 6.42 -13.71 -10.83
C VAL A 118 6.73 -13.20 -9.43
N TYR A 119 5.87 -13.53 -8.45
CA TYR A 119 6.07 -13.19 -7.04
C TYR A 119 7.43 -13.66 -6.54
N LEU A 120 7.73 -14.95 -6.76
CA LEU A 120 8.98 -15.56 -6.32
C LEU A 120 10.19 -14.98 -7.04
N ASP A 121 10.09 -14.65 -8.33
CA ASP A 121 11.17 -13.97 -9.06
C ASP A 121 11.44 -12.57 -8.49
N CYS A 122 10.40 -11.78 -8.25
CA CYS A 122 10.51 -10.43 -7.66
C CYS A 122 11.14 -10.51 -6.27
N LYS A 123 10.65 -11.42 -5.42
CA LYS A 123 11.19 -11.67 -4.08
C LYS A 123 12.68 -12.02 -4.14
N ARG A 124 13.04 -12.99 -4.97
CA ARG A 124 14.42 -13.45 -5.14
C ARG A 124 15.35 -12.32 -5.59
N ARG A 125 14.92 -11.46 -6.51
CA ARG A 125 15.73 -10.31 -6.96
C ARG A 125 15.99 -9.31 -5.83
N LEU A 126 14.97 -9.00 -5.04
CA LEU A 126 15.13 -8.13 -3.86
C LEU A 126 16.07 -8.76 -2.83
N GLU A 127 15.89 -10.04 -2.51
CA GLU A 127 16.74 -10.74 -1.52
C GLU A 127 18.18 -10.89 -1.97
N ASN A 128 18.42 -11.15 -3.26
CA ASN A 128 19.76 -11.16 -3.84
C ASN A 128 20.44 -9.78 -3.76
N ALA A 129 19.65 -8.71 -3.71
CA ALA A 129 20.14 -7.36 -3.48
C ALA A 129 20.29 -7.02 -1.97
N GLY A 130 20.07 -7.98 -1.08
CA GLY A 130 20.11 -7.77 0.38
C GLY A 130 18.90 -7.03 0.94
N ILE A 131 17.80 -6.95 0.18
CA ILE A 131 16.56 -6.31 0.61
C ILE A 131 15.54 -7.39 0.98
N ARG A 132 15.01 -7.33 2.21
CA ARG A 132 13.93 -8.21 2.65
C ARG A 132 12.58 -7.53 2.42
N PRO A 133 11.76 -7.97 1.46
CA PRO A 133 10.38 -7.50 1.37
C PRO A 133 9.57 -8.01 2.57
N VAL A 134 8.71 -7.15 3.13
CA VAL A 134 7.93 -7.45 4.35
C VAL A 134 6.43 -7.51 4.13
N ALA A 135 5.95 -6.96 3.01
CA ALA A 135 4.54 -6.93 2.64
C ALA A 135 4.32 -7.29 1.17
N TYR A 136 3.07 -7.55 0.84
CA TYR A 136 2.56 -7.69 -0.52
C TYR A 136 1.64 -6.52 -0.87
N ARG A 137 1.54 -6.20 -2.16
CA ARG A 137 0.54 -5.28 -2.69
C ARG A 137 0.13 -5.67 -4.10
N GLY A 138 -1.14 -5.89 -4.32
CA GLY A 138 -1.72 -6.10 -5.63
C GLY A 138 -1.90 -4.82 -6.41
N GLY A 139 -1.53 -4.88 -7.69
CA GLY A 139 -1.77 -3.85 -8.67
C GLY A 139 -3.26 -3.60 -8.84
N HIS A 140 -3.64 -2.31 -8.88
CA HIS A 140 -5.05 -1.91 -8.91
C HIS A 140 -5.92 -2.60 -7.84
N TYR A 141 -5.35 -2.82 -6.64
CA TYR A 141 -6.02 -3.47 -5.51
C TYR A 141 -6.35 -4.95 -5.71
N ALA A 142 -5.71 -5.62 -6.68
CA ALA A 142 -5.96 -7.02 -6.98
C ALA A 142 -5.54 -7.96 -5.84
N TYR A 143 -6.42 -8.86 -5.41
CA TYR A 143 -6.05 -9.91 -4.45
C TYR A 143 -6.82 -11.20 -4.72
N THR A 144 -6.07 -12.28 -4.88
CA THR A 144 -6.62 -13.62 -5.09
C THR A 144 -6.53 -14.44 -3.81
N PRO A 145 -7.55 -15.24 -3.46
CA PRO A 145 -7.56 -16.00 -2.21
C PRO A 145 -6.36 -16.93 -2.03
N PHE A 146 -5.76 -17.45 -3.11
CA PHE A 146 -4.56 -18.29 -3.02
C PHE A 146 -3.34 -17.53 -2.45
N MET A 147 -3.33 -16.20 -2.45
CA MET A 147 -2.28 -15.40 -1.81
C MET A 147 -2.24 -15.63 -0.29
N ASN A 148 -3.36 -15.96 0.34
CA ASN A 148 -3.40 -16.34 1.76
C ASN A 148 -2.57 -17.60 2.07
N GLU A 149 -2.35 -18.46 1.07
CA GLU A 149 -1.46 -19.63 1.20
C GLU A 149 -0.02 -19.28 0.78
N LEU A 150 0.14 -18.53 -0.32
CA LEU A 150 1.44 -18.23 -0.91
C LEU A 150 2.29 -17.31 -0.01
N LEU A 151 1.72 -16.20 0.50
CA LEU A 151 2.50 -15.20 1.23
C LEU A 151 3.16 -15.80 2.50
N PRO A 152 2.45 -16.52 3.38
CA PRO A 152 3.04 -17.08 4.59
C PRO A 152 4.15 -18.09 4.32
N GLN A 153 4.04 -18.89 3.25
CA GLN A 153 5.08 -19.85 2.83
C GLN A 153 6.41 -19.17 2.49
N THR A 154 6.38 -17.87 2.19
CA THR A 154 7.54 -17.08 1.81
C THR A 154 8.00 -16.10 2.91
N GLY A 155 7.37 -16.18 4.10
CA GLY A 155 7.69 -15.33 5.24
C GLY A 155 7.17 -13.90 5.15
N VAL A 156 6.22 -13.64 4.24
CA VAL A 156 5.50 -12.36 4.10
C VAL A 156 4.11 -12.53 4.72
N PHE A 157 3.75 -11.68 5.68
CA PHE A 157 2.53 -11.81 6.48
C PHE A 157 1.68 -10.54 6.49
N ILE A 158 1.98 -9.60 5.61
CA ILE A 158 1.28 -8.33 5.52
C ILE A 158 0.84 -8.12 4.08
N ASP A 159 -0.40 -7.66 3.90
CA ASP A 159 -0.92 -7.16 2.63
C ASP A 159 -1.38 -5.70 2.79
N CYS A 160 -1.29 -4.95 1.68
CA CYS A 160 -1.73 -3.57 1.55
C CYS A 160 -2.53 -3.38 0.26
N SER A 161 -3.28 -4.40 -0.15
CA SER A 161 -4.05 -4.38 -1.41
C SER A 161 -5.47 -3.87 -1.21
N CYS A 162 -5.99 -3.90 0.01
CA CYS A 162 -7.40 -3.66 0.25
C CYS A 162 -7.83 -2.23 -0.02
N SER A 163 -8.84 -2.10 -0.87
CA SER A 163 -9.60 -0.87 -1.02
C SER A 163 -11.07 -1.11 -0.68
N PRO A 164 -11.50 -0.82 0.57
CA PRO A 164 -12.84 -1.16 1.03
C PRO A 164 -13.94 -0.63 0.10
N GLY A 165 -14.90 -1.49 -0.23
CA GLY A 165 -16.02 -1.18 -1.12
C GLY A 165 -15.72 -1.31 -2.62
N ALA A 166 -14.51 -1.72 -3.02
CA ALA A 166 -14.20 -2.02 -4.42
C ALA A 166 -14.92 -3.29 -4.89
N ASP A 167 -15.49 -3.25 -6.09
CA ASP A 167 -16.09 -4.42 -6.76
C ASP A 167 -15.67 -4.42 -8.23
N HIS A 168 -14.45 -4.93 -8.47
CA HIS A 168 -13.82 -4.96 -9.77
C HIS A 168 -13.34 -6.39 -10.08
N PRO A 169 -14.28 -7.33 -10.34
CA PRO A 169 -13.95 -8.73 -10.59
C PRO A 169 -13.03 -8.92 -11.80
N GLU A 170 -13.11 -8.04 -12.81
CA GLU A 170 -12.25 -8.08 -14.00
C GLU A 170 -10.75 -7.99 -13.71
N ARG A 171 -10.40 -7.45 -12.53
CA ARG A 171 -9.02 -7.30 -12.04
C ARG A 171 -8.81 -7.87 -10.66
N GLU A 172 -9.69 -8.75 -10.20
CA GLU A 172 -9.59 -9.45 -8.92
C GLU A 172 -9.52 -8.51 -7.70
N ALA A 173 -10.09 -7.30 -7.82
CA ALA A 173 -10.16 -6.32 -6.73
C ALA A 173 -11.58 -6.28 -6.15
N ILE A 174 -11.90 -7.29 -5.34
CA ILE A 174 -13.22 -7.48 -4.72
C ILE A 174 -13.07 -7.33 -3.20
N TRP A 175 -13.49 -6.17 -2.69
CA TRP A 175 -13.33 -5.74 -1.29
C TRP A 175 -14.66 -5.22 -0.70
N VAL A 176 -15.79 -5.67 -1.24
CA VAL A 176 -17.14 -5.28 -0.80
C VAL A 176 -17.47 -5.67 0.65
N HIS A 177 -16.72 -6.61 1.22
CA HIS A 177 -16.86 -7.08 2.61
C HIS A 177 -15.64 -6.78 3.48
N ALA A 178 -14.73 -5.95 2.99
CA ALA A 178 -13.50 -5.63 3.70
C ALA A 178 -13.76 -4.70 4.90
N GLU A 179 -12.94 -4.87 5.93
CA GLU A 179 -12.89 -3.94 7.05
C GLU A 179 -12.25 -2.61 6.61
N THR A 180 -12.51 -1.54 7.37
CA THR A 180 -11.99 -0.19 7.06
C THR A 180 -10.77 0.20 7.90
N THR A 181 -10.21 -0.76 8.62
CA THR A 181 -9.01 -0.66 9.47
C THR A 181 -8.27 -2.00 9.42
N GLY A 182 -7.00 -2.03 9.79
CA GLY A 182 -6.17 -3.23 9.73
C GLY A 182 -6.76 -4.44 10.47
N TYR A 183 -6.65 -5.62 9.85
CA TYR A 183 -7.31 -6.86 10.29
C TYR A 183 -6.63 -8.10 9.68
N TYR A 184 -6.80 -9.27 10.31
CA TYR A 184 -6.42 -10.53 9.67
C TYR A 184 -7.46 -10.95 8.63
N LEU A 185 -6.99 -11.18 7.40
CA LEU A 185 -7.84 -11.57 6.28
C LEU A 185 -8.61 -12.86 6.61
N PRO A 186 -9.88 -13.00 6.19
CA PRO A 186 -10.49 -14.32 6.10
C PRO A 186 -9.82 -15.12 4.98
N MET A 187 -9.97 -16.45 4.99
CA MET A 187 -9.39 -17.31 3.95
C MET A 187 -9.86 -16.95 2.53
N ASP A 188 -11.12 -16.51 2.37
CA ASP A 188 -11.62 -15.90 1.14
C ASP A 188 -12.08 -14.46 1.42
N PRO A 189 -11.25 -13.44 1.12
CA PRO A 189 -11.57 -12.02 1.34
C PRO A 189 -12.69 -11.47 0.46
N ARG A 190 -13.13 -12.23 -0.55
CA ARG A 190 -14.24 -11.86 -1.44
C ARG A 190 -15.61 -12.12 -0.81
N ARG A 191 -15.64 -12.85 0.31
CA ARG A 191 -16.85 -13.26 1.01
C ARG A 191 -16.90 -12.63 2.40
N PRO A 192 -18.10 -12.53 3.02
CA PRO A 192 -18.21 -12.07 4.40
C PRO A 192 -17.34 -12.90 5.33
N ALA A 193 -16.62 -12.24 6.24
CA ALA A 193 -15.65 -12.93 7.11
C ALA A 193 -16.30 -13.85 8.16
N ALA A 194 -17.58 -13.66 8.46
CA ALA A 194 -18.31 -14.47 9.44
C ALA A 194 -18.30 -15.96 9.04
N GLY A 195 -17.86 -16.82 9.96
CA GLY A 195 -17.78 -18.27 9.75
C GLY A 195 -16.53 -18.74 8.98
N GLN A 196 -15.64 -17.85 8.57
CA GLN A 196 -14.37 -18.22 7.92
C GLN A 196 -13.23 -18.33 8.93
N ALA A 197 -12.29 -19.25 8.67
CA ALA A 197 -10.99 -19.22 9.32
C ALA A 197 -10.22 -17.95 8.92
N ARG A 198 -9.35 -17.48 9.82
CA ARG A 198 -8.47 -16.34 9.56
C ARG A 198 -7.16 -16.81 8.95
N SER A 199 -6.78 -16.15 7.86
CA SER A 199 -5.44 -16.18 7.29
C SER A 199 -4.46 -15.55 8.27
N PRO A 200 -3.20 -16.00 8.33
CA PRO A 200 -2.15 -15.30 9.08
C PRO A 200 -1.70 -13.99 8.40
N VAL A 201 -2.21 -13.68 7.20
CA VAL A 201 -1.93 -12.42 6.50
C VAL A 201 -2.73 -11.29 7.14
N PHE A 202 -2.01 -10.27 7.62
CA PHE A 202 -2.57 -9.05 8.18
C PHE A 202 -2.71 -8.00 7.09
N GLU A 203 -3.94 -7.57 6.83
CA GLU A 203 -4.25 -6.52 5.88
C GLU A 203 -4.16 -5.14 6.53
N ILE A 204 -3.56 -4.19 5.82
CA ILE A 204 -3.67 -2.76 6.11
C ILE A 204 -4.39 -2.14 4.91
N PRO A 205 -5.67 -1.74 5.05
CA PRO A 205 -6.42 -1.17 3.94
C PRO A 205 -6.04 0.29 3.67
N ILE A 206 -6.34 0.78 2.45
CA ILE A 206 -6.28 2.21 2.17
C ILE A 206 -7.30 2.93 3.07
N GLY A 207 -6.90 4.06 3.65
CA GLY A 207 -7.78 4.85 4.48
C GLY A 207 -8.99 5.33 3.68
N CYS A 208 -10.19 5.11 4.21
CA CYS A 208 -11.43 5.49 3.57
C CYS A 208 -12.47 6.01 4.57
N ASP A 209 -13.43 6.80 4.08
CA ASP A 209 -14.56 7.28 4.88
C ASP A 209 -15.65 6.21 5.07
N GLY A 210 -15.67 5.18 4.23
CA GLY A 210 -16.64 4.07 4.28
C GLY A 210 -17.79 4.20 3.27
N GLU A 211 -17.82 5.26 2.47
CA GLU A 211 -18.90 5.54 1.49
C GLU A 211 -18.64 4.90 0.12
N GLY A 212 -17.83 3.84 0.06
CA GLY A 212 -17.48 3.08 -1.15
C GLY A 212 -16.16 3.48 -1.82
N PHE A 213 -15.89 2.93 -3.01
CA PHE A 213 -14.57 2.94 -3.68
C PHE A 213 -14.20 4.20 -4.48
N ALA A 214 -15.09 5.19 -4.62
CA ALA A 214 -14.77 6.38 -5.40
C ALA A 214 -13.55 7.13 -4.82
N TYR A 215 -12.66 7.69 -5.66
CA TYR A 215 -11.44 8.36 -5.19
C TYR A 215 -11.67 9.44 -4.13
N ARG A 216 -12.80 10.15 -4.18
CA ARG A 216 -13.21 11.15 -3.18
C ARG A 216 -13.35 10.58 -1.77
N ASN A 217 -13.54 9.26 -1.62
CA ASN A 217 -13.74 8.55 -0.37
C ASN A 217 -12.45 7.97 0.21
N LEU A 218 -11.33 8.03 -0.53
CA LEU A 218 -10.07 7.34 -0.21
C LEU A 218 -8.94 8.34 0.09
N LEU A 219 -7.96 7.92 0.89
CA LEU A 219 -6.67 8.60 1.06
C LEU A 219 -5.74 8.39 -0.15
N HIS A 220 -6.26 8.63 -1.35
CA HIS A 220 -5.55 8.57 -2.61
C HIS A 220 -5.10 9.98 -3.02
N VAL A 221 -3.88 10.36 -2.65
CA VAL A 221 -3.47 11.77 -2.57
C VAL A 221 -3.54 12.50 -3.91
N GLU A 222 -3.17 11.84 -5.01
CA GLU A 222 -3.10 12.50 -6.32
C GLU A 222 -4.48 12.66 -6.99
N GLN A 223 -5.48 11.87 -6.55
CA GLN A 223 -6.84 11.86 -7.11
C GLN A 223 -7.83 12.59 -6.18
N SER A 224 -7.31 13.46 -5.32
CA SER A 224 -8.06 14.15 -4.29
C SER A 224 -7.55 15.58 -4.10
N GLU A 225 -8.26 16.39 -3.33
CA GLU A 225 -7.78 17.69 -2.86
C GLU A 225 -7.45 17.64 -1.36
N LEU A 226 -6.61 18.56 -0.89
CA LEU A 226 -6.16 18.56 0.52
C LEU A 226 -7.33 18.56 1.50
N ASP A 227 -8.31 19.43 1.29
CA ASP A 227 -9.49 19.53 2.17
C ASP A 227 -10.31 18.23 2.18
N ASN A 228 -10.38 17.53 1.04
CA ASN A 228 -11.06 16.24 0.98
C ASN A 228 -10.26 15.12 1.67
N LEU A 229 -8.92 15.11 1.55
CA LEU A 229 -8.08 14.18 2.31
C LEU A 229 -8.24 14.39 3.83
N GLN A 230 -8.30 15.65 4.27
CA GLN A 230 -8.55 16.00 5.67
C GLN A 230 -9.95 15.60 6.12
N ARG A 231 -10.98 15.72 5.26
CA ARG A 231 -12.33 15.22 5.52
C ARG A 231 -12.35 13.71 5.73
N VAL A 232 -11.75 12.94 4.81
CA VAL A 232 -11.66 11.47 4.92
C VAL A 232 -10.91 11.08 6.20
N TRP A 233 -9.80 11.75 6.50
CA TRP A 233 -9.06 11.56 7.76
C TRP A 233 -9.93 11.82 8.99
N GLY A 234 -10.71 12.90 8.99
CA GLY A 234 -11.66 13.22 10.07
C GLY A 234 -12.65 12.09 10.33
N VAL A 235 -13.18 11.45 9.28
CA VAL A 235 -14.08 10.30 9.41
C VAL A 235 -13.37 9.09 10.02
N ILE A 236 -12.13 8.81 9.60
CA ILE A 236 -11.31 7.72 10.18
C ILE A 236 -11.08 7.95 11.67
N ARG A 237 -10.72 9.17 12.07
CA ARG A 237 -10.55 9.51 13.50
C ARG A 237 -11.84 9.38 14.31
N GLU A 238 -12.94 9.85 13.75
CA GLU A 238 -14.24 9.74 14.43
C GLU A 238 -14.64 8.28 14.59
N ARG A 239 -14.33 7.44 13.60
CA ARG A 239 -14.46 5.98 13.71
C ARG A 239 -13.64 5.44 14.89
N ALA A 240 -12.39 5.87 15.01
CA ALA A 240 -11.50 5.47 16.11
C ALA A 240 -12.09 5.79 17.49
N ARG A 241 -12.58 7.02 17.65
CA ARG A 241 -13.16 7.52 18.90
C ARG A 241 -14.47 6.81 19.24
N ARG A 242 -15.31 6.59 18.24
CA ARG A 242 -16.61 5.94 18.40
C ARG A 242 -16.47 4.46 18.78
N THR A 243 -15.50 3.74 18.21
CA THR A 243 -15.29 2.33 18.52
C THR A 243 -14.37 2.11 19.71
N GLY A 244 -13.60 3.13 20.11
CA GLY A 244 -12.50 2.97 21.07
C GLY A 244 -11.31 2.19 20.52
N GLU A 245 -11.29 1.93 19.21
CA GLU A 245 -10.24 1.15 18.55
C GLU A 245 -9.39 2.05 17.67
N GLN A 246 -8.08 1.97 17.86
CA GLN A 246 -7.11 2.63 16.98
C GLN A 246 -7.29 2.16 15.54
N GLN A 247 -7.35 3.11 14.61
CA GLN A 247 -7.47 2.81 13.19
C GLN A 247 -6.08 2.59 12.59
N ILE A 248 -5.94 1.61 11.71
CA ILE A 248 -4.69 1.26 11.05
C ILE A 248 -4.96 1.26 9.55
N VAL A 249 -4.36 2.22 8.84
CA VAL A 249 -4.62 2.44 7.41
C VAL A 249 -3.35 2.85 6.68
N HIS A 250 -3.35 2.74 5.36
CA HIS A 250 -2.34 3.39 4.53
C HIS A 250 -2.92 4.56 3.72
N CYS A 251 -2.07 5.48 3.27
CA CYS A 251 -2.41 6.41 2.17
C CYS A 251 -1.66 5.99 0.91
N LEU A 252 -2.09 6.46 -0.26
CA LEU A 252 -1.45 6.13 -1.53
C LEU A 252 -0.95 7.38 -2.25
N PHE A 253 0.30 7.30 -2.72
CA PHE A 253 0.93 8.22 -3.65
C PHE A 253 1.79 7.43 -4.65
N HIS A 254 1.99 7.93 -5.86
CA HIS A 254 2.83 7.28 -6.87
C HIS A 254 4.07 8.11 -7.20
N THR A 255 5.21 7.46 -7.45
CA THR A 255 6.45 8.17 -7.82
C THR A 255 6.31 8.96 -9.11
N GLY A 256 5.51 8.49 -10.07
CA GLY A 256 5.20 9.24 -11.28
C GLY A 256 4.59 10.63 -11.01
N SER A 257 3.99 10.85 -9.84
CA SER A 257 3.42 12.15 -9.49
C SER A 257 4.40 13.15 -8.90
N VAL A 258 5.64 12.74 -8.62
CA VAL A 258 6.70 13.64 -8.18
C VAL A 258 6.97 14.73 -9.22
N GLY A 259 6.77 14.45 -10.51
CA GLY A 259 6.89 15.42 -11.60
C GLY A 259 5.80 16.49 -11.64
N ARG A 260 4.79 16.44 -10.76
CA ARG A 260 3.68 17.41 -10.66
C ARG A 260 3.79 18.17 -9.33
N PRO A 261 4.35 19.40 -9.34
CA PRO A 261 4.61 20.17 -8.12
C PRO A 261 3.40 20.32 -7.20
N GLU A 262 2.20 20.49 -7.78
CA GLU A 262 0.94 20.63 -7.07
C GLU A 262 0.56 19.36 -6.29
N TRP A 263 0.79 18.17 -6.86
CA TRP A 263 0.49 16.89 -6.20
C TRP A 263 1.51 16.59 -5.11
N LEU A 264 2.79 16.88 -5.37
CA LEU A 264 3.84 16.72 -4.38
C LEU A 264 3.63 17.66 -3.19
N GLU A 265 3.25 18.91 -3.42
CA GLU A 265 2.97 19.86 -2.35
C GLU A 265 1.73 19.47 -1.53
N ARG A 266 0.67 18.97 -2.20
CA ARG A 266 -0.49 18.40 -1.52
C ARG A 266 -0.08 17.26 -0.59
N PHE A 267 0.77 16.35 -1.07
CA PHE A 267 1.23 15.21 -0.27
C PHE A 267 2.02 15.66 0.96
N LYS A 268 2.97 16.60 0.77
CA LYS A 268 3.74 17.19 1.88
C LYS A 268 2.84 17.79 2.95
N ARG A 269 1.90 18.64 2.53
CA ARG A 269 0.97 19.32 3.45
C ARG A 269 0.07 18.34 4.18
N PHE A 270 -0.40 17.29 3.50
CA PHE A 270 -1.20 16.26 4.14
C PHE A 270 -0.39 15.50 5.19
N LEU A 271 0.82 15.02 4.87
CA LEU A 271 1.67 14.31 5.83
C LEU A 271 2.08 15.19 7.00
N ALA A 272 2.49 16.44 6.76
CA ALA A 272 2.86 17.37 7.84
C ALA A 272 1.69 17.64 8.82
N TRP A 273 0.44 17.57 8.33
CA TRP A 273 -0.76 17.81 9.13
C TRP A 273 -1.18 16.60 9.98
N VAL A 274 -0.84 15.37 9.57
CA VAL A 274 -1.29 14.11 10.21
C VAL A 274 -0.94 14.02 11.72
N PRO A 275 0.31 14.28 12.17
CA PRO A 275 0.67 14.15 13.59
C PRO A 275 -0.13 15.08 14.51
N ASP A 276 -0.34 16.32 14.08
CA ASP A 276 -1.13 17.32 14.83
C ASP A 276 -2.63 16.98 14.88
N ASN A 277 -3.05 15.99 14.08
CA ASN A 277 -4.44 15.60 13.91
C ASN A 277 -4.64 14.13 14.30
N GLY A 278 -4.02 13.70 15.41
CA GLY A 278 -4.28 12.41 16.04
C GLY A 278 -3.71 11.21 15.30
N GLY A 279 -2.82 11.44 14.34
CA GLY A 279 -2.11 10.39 13.61
C GLY A 279 -0.72 10.12 14.15
N THR A 280 -0.18 8.96 13.79
CA THR A 280 1.25 8.67 13.93
C THR A 280 1.69 7.83 12.76
N PHE A 281 2.87 8.16 12.21
CA PHE A 281 3.48 7.35 11.17
C PHE A 281 4.05 6.07 11.75
N VAL A 282 3.79 4.97 11.06
CA VAL A 282 4.30 3.65 11.40
C VAL A 282 4.76 2.92 10.15
N THR A 283 5.66 1.96 10.34
CA THR A 283 5.89 0.94 9.32
C THR A 283 4.75 -0.08 9.32
N THR A 284 4.65 -0.92 8.29
CA THR A 284 3.64 -1.98 8.25
C THR A 284 3.85 -3.02 9.35
N VAL A 285 5.10 -3.35 9.67
CA VAL A 285 5.45 -4.27 10.76
C VAL A 285 5.07 -3.67 12.13
N GLU A 286 5.34 -2.38 12.34
CA GLU A 286 4.92 -1.67 13.55
C GLU A 286 3.39 -1.63 13.69
N ALA A 287 2.67 -1.34 12.59
CA ALA A 287 1.21 -1.34 12.54
C ALA A 287 0.63 -2.71 12.97
N LYS A 288 1.13 -3.80 12.38
CA LYS A 288 0.72 -5.16 12.74
C LYS A 288 1.02 -5.47 14.21
N ALA A 289 2.20 -5.11 14.71
CA ALA A 289 2.57 -5.34 16.10
C ALA A 289 1.64 -4.59 17.07
N ALA A 290 1.24 -3.36 16.75
CA ALA A 290 0.28 -2.59 17.55
C ALA A 290 -1.11 -3.23 17.57
N TYR A 291 -1.57 -3.78 16.44
CA TYR A 291 -2.80 -4.56 16.37
C TYR A 291 -2.75 -5.80 17.27
N ASP A 292 -1.67 -6.59 17.15
CA ASP A 292 -1.48 -7.84 17.90
C ASP A 292 -1.41 -7.59 19.42
N ALA A 293 -0.77 -6.51 19.86
CA ALA A 293 -0.73 -6.11 21.26
C ALA A 293 -2.13 -5.77 21.79
N SER A 294 -2.89 -4.94 21.06
CA SER A 294 -4.24 -4.55 21.48
C SER A 294 -5.23 -5.71 21.50
N SER A 295 -5.07 -6.69 20.61
CA SER A 295 -5.94 -7.87 20.56
C SER A 295 -5.71 -8.79 21.75
N LYS A 296 -4.47 -8.88 22.24
CA LYS A 296 -4.14 -9.63 23.46
C LYS A 296 -4.73 -8.97 24.71
N GLU A 297 -4.67 -7.64 24.79
CA GLU A 297 -5.27 -6.88 25.90
C GLU A 297 -6.81 -7.06 25.96
N ARG A 298 -7.49 -7.12 24.80
CA ARG A 298 -8.94 -7.39 24.75
C ARG A 298 -9.34 -8.82 25.12
N ALA A 299 -8.41 -9.77 25.02
CA ALA A 299 -8.66 -11.18 25.30
C ALA A 299 -8.30 -11.58 26.74
N ALA A 300 -7.58 -10.72 27.47
CA ALA A 300 -7.18 -10.90 28.87
C ALA A 300 -8.21 -10.29 29.82
#